data_AF-A0A356QEF1-F1
#
_entry.id   AF-A0A356QEF1-F1
#
_cell.length_a   1.000
_cell.length_b   1.000
_cell.length_c   1.000
_cell.angle_alpha   90.00
_cell.angle_beta   90.00
_cell.angle_gamma   90.00
#
_symmetry.space_group_name_H-M   'P 1'
#
loop_
_entity.id
_entity.type
_entity.pdbx_description
1 polymer ?
#
loop_
_entity_poly.entity_id
_entity_poly.type
_entity_poly.pdbx_seq_one_letter_code
_entity_poly.pdbx_strand_id
1 'polypeptide(L)'
;MADNDSDQEKTEEATPRRLDKAREEGQVPRSRELTTFMMLLGGVMGLWGMGQMLYDQLGMVMEQAFLFERRHAMESTPMLVNALDLGQRTLIAMLPLFLLLTVIALVAPALLGG
;
A
#
# COMPACT_ATOMS: atom_id res chain seq x y z
N MET A 1 33.21 -27.33 3.42
CA MET A 1 32.39 -28.06 4.41
C MET A 1 30.95 -27.79 4.01
N ALA A 2 30.31 -28.78 3.40
CA ALA A 2 29.00 -28.69 2.76
C ALA A 2 27.96 -29.31 3.69
N ASP A 3 26.97 -28.53 4.12
CA ASP A 3 25.76 -29.00 4.79
C ASP A 3 24.66 -27.93 4.63
N ASN A 4 24.18 -27.70 3.39
CA ASN A 4 23.07 -26.76 3.15
C ASN A 4 22.01 -27.27 2.16
N ASP A 5 22.02 -28.55 1.80
CA ASP A 5 21.13 -29.11 0.76
C ASP A 5 20.20 -30.24 1.25
N SER A 6 20.08 -30.52 2.55
CA SER A 6 19.34 -31.72 3.05
C SER A 6 17.92 -31.48 3.59
N ASP A 7 17.36 -30.27 3.44
CA ASP A 7 16.05 -29.92 4.00
C ASP A 7 14.94 -29.67 2.96
N GLN A 8 15.21 -29.83 1.66
CA GLN A 8 14.20 -29.60 0.61
C GLN A 8 13.29 -30.81 0.32
N GLU A 9 13.46 -31.96 0.98
CA GLU A 9 12.69 -33.19 0.69
C GLU A 9 12.20 -33.97 1.94
N LYS A 10 12.03 -33.33 3.10
CA LYS A 10 11.41 -33.99 4.27
C LYS A 10 9.90 -33.72 4.29
N THR A 11 9.10 -34.71 3.90
CA THR A 11 7.63 -34.71 3.92
C THR A 11 7.02 -35.06 5.28
N GLU A 12 7.84 -35.38 6.28
CA GLU A 12 7.38 -35.71 7.64
C GLU A 12 7.22 -34.45 8.50
N GLU A 13 6.16 -34.42 9.31
CA GLU A 13 5.94 -33.34 10.28
C GLU A 13 7.08 -33.29 11.31
N ALA A 14 7.51 -32.07 11.65
CA ALA A 14 8.58 -31.87 12.62
C ALA A 14 8.16 -32.39 14.00
N THR A 15 9.00 -33.20 14.62
CA THR A 15 8.76 -33.68 16.00
C THR A 15 8.71 -32.51 16.99
N PRO A 16 7.95 -32.62 18.10
CA PRO A 16 7.81 -31.54 19.08
C PRO A 16 9.15 -30.98 19.57
N ARG A 17 10.11 -31.88 19.82
CA ARG A 17 11.47 -31.54 20.25
C ARG A 17 12.28 -30.74 19.23
N ARG A 18 12.00 -30.91 17.92
CA ARG A 18 12.61 -30.08 16.84
C ARG A 18 11.99 -28.69 16.78
N LEU A 19 10.67 -28.57 16.97
CA LEU A 19 9.99 -27.28 17.03
C LEU A 19 10.45 -26.45 18.23
N ASP A 20 10.60 -27.08 19.40
CA ASP A 20 11.10 -26.42 20.60
C ASP A 20 12.54 -25.91 20.42
N LYS A 21 13.41 -26.76 19.85
CA LYS A 21 14.79 -26.37 19.52
C LYS A 21 14.85 -25.25 18.48
N ALA A 22 14.02 -25.28 17.45
CA ALA A 22 13.94 -24.20 16.46
C ALA A 22 13.49 -22.87 17.09
N ARG A 23 12.56 -22.90 18.05
CA ARG A 23 12.14 -21.72 18.83
C ARG A 23 13.27 -21.20 19.73
N GLU A 24 13.99 -22.10 20.41
CA GLU A 24 15.18 -21.75 21.23
C GLU A 24 16.30 -21.12 20.40
N GLU A 25 16.49 -21.59 19.16
CA GLU A 25 17.49 -21.08 18.22
C GLU A 25 17.04 -19.80 17.47
N GLY A 26 15.83 -19.29 17.75
CA GLY A 26 15.30 -18.09 17.10
C GLY A 26 14.92 -18.28 15.62
N GLN A 27 14.74 -19.52 15.17
CA GLN A 27 14.31 -19.87 13.81
C GLN A 27 12.81 -19.58 13.65
N VAL A 28 12.44 -18.29 13.58
CA VAL A 28 11.06 -17.87 13.30
C VAL A 28 10.80 -18.01 11.80
N PRO A 29 9.72 -18.70 11.36
CA PRO A 29 9.39 -18.81 9.95
C PRO A 29 9.16 -17.43 9.31
N ARG A 30 10.03 -17.05 8.37
CA ARG A 30 9.90 -15.80 7.61
C ARG A 30 9.20 -16.07 6.28
N SER A 31 7.99 -15.53 6.11
CA SER A 31 7.28 -15.62 4.83
C SER A 31 7.91 -14.68 3.80
N ARG A 32 8.39 -15.24 2.69
CA ARG A 32 9.05 -14.48 1.61
C ARG A 32 8.15 -13.44 0.96
N GLU A 33 6.83 -13.60 1.06
CA GLU A 33 5.82 -12.76 0.38
C GLU A 33 4.94 -11.95 1.33
N LEU A 34 5.24 -11.94 2.64
CA LEU A 34 4.40 -11.25 3.63
C LEU A 34 4.23 -9.76 3.34
N THR A 35 5.29 -9.09 2.90
CA THR A 35 5.25 -7.67 2.51
C THR A 35 4.27 -7.44 1.38
N THR A 36 4.34 -8.25 0.32
CA THR A 36 3.42 -8.16 -0.83
C THR A 36 1.98 -8.42 -0.39
N PHE A 37 1.77 -9.44 0.43
CA PHE A 37 0.45 -9.76 0.98
C PHE A 37 -0.12 -8.59 1.80
N MET A 38 0.65 -8.02 2.72
CA MET A 38 0.23 -6.89 3.55
C MET A 38 -0.06 -5.64 2.71
N MET A 39 0.74 -5.38 1.67
CA MET A 39 0.50 -4.28 0.74
C MET A 39 -0.83 -4.42 -0.01
N LEU A 40 -1.11 -5.62 -0.54
CA LEU A 40 -2.37 -5.90 -1.23
C LEU A 40 -3.56 -5.79 -0.28
N LEU A 41 -3.48 -6.45 0.88
CA LEU A 41 -4.55 -6.44 1.88
C LEU A 41 -4.84 -5.01 2.36
N GLY A 42 -3.80 -4.27 2.74
CA GLY A 42 -3.93 -2.89 3.20
C GLY A 42 -4.39 -1.94 2.11
N GLY A 43 -3.99 -2.16 0.85
CA GLY A 43 -4.52 -1.42 -0.29
C GLY A 43 -6.02 -1.64 -0.49
N VAL A 44 -6.48 -2.90 -0.44
CA VAL A 44 -7.92 -3.23 -0.54
C VAL A 44 -8.70 -2.62 0.63
N MET A 45 -8.23 -2.81 1.86
CA MET A 45 -8.91 -2.24 3.04
C MET A 45 -8.90 -0.71 3.03
N GLY A 46 -7.79 -0.10 2.63
CA GLY A 46 -7.65 1.35 2.50
C GLY A 46 -8.62 1.90 1.46
N LEU A 47 -8.65 1.31 0.26
CA LEU A 47 -9.60 1.72 -0.78
C LEU A 47 -11.05 1.48 -0.36
N TRP A 48 -11.35 0.39 0.33
CA TRP A 48 -12.70 0.11 0.78
C TRP A 48 -13.17 1.10 1.86
N GLY A 49 -12.32 1.39 2.85
CA GLY A 49 -12.65 2.33 3.94
C GLY A 49 -12.67 3.79 3.49
N MET A 50 -11.80 4.16 2.55
CA MET A 50 -11.67 5.54 2.05
C MET A 50 -12.44 5.77 0.75
N GLY A 51 -13.06 4.74 0.18
CA GLY A 51 -13.63 4.77 -1.16
C GLY A 51 -14.69 5.85 -1.35
N GLN A 52 -15.60 6.03 -0.38
CA GLN A 52 -16.61 7.08 -0.44
C GLN A 52 -15.99 8.48 -0.41
N MET A 53 -15.05 8.73 0.50
CA MET A 53 -14.32 10.01 0.58
C MET A 53 -13.60 10.31 -0.74
N LEU A 54 -12.93 9.32 -1.32
CA LEU A 54 -12.23 9.47 -2.60
C LEU A 54 -13.20 9.71 -3.75
N TYR A 55 -14.32 8.99 -3.77
CA TYR A 55 -15.37 9.18 -4.76
C TYR A 55 -15.93 10.60 -4.72
N ASP A 56 -16.26 11.11 -3.54
CA ASP A 56 -16.84 12.46 -3.38
C ASP A 56 -15.84 13.55 -3.79
N GLN A 57 -14.58 13.44 -3.35
CA GLN A 57 -13.53 14.43 -3.66
C GLN A 57 -13.16 14.43 -5.15
N LEU A 58 -12.96 13.25 -5.75
CA LEU A 58 -12.66 13.13 -7.17
C LEU A 58 -13.87 13.51 -8.03
N GLY A 59 -15.07 13.18 -7.59
CA GLY A 59 -16.32 13.60 -8.22
C GLY A 59 -16.46 15.12 -8.28
N MET A 60 -16.18 15.80 -7.16
CA MET A 60 -16.17 17.28 -7.11
C MET A 60 -15.13 17.87 -8.06
N VAL A 61 -13.91 17.32 -8.09
CA VAL A 61 -12.86 17.78 -9.01
C VAL A 61 -13.28 17.60 -10.46
N MET A 62 -13.88 16.46 -10.80
CA MET A 62 -14.38 16.17 -12.14
C MET A 62 -15.51 17.13 -12.53
N GLU A 63 -16.49 17.32 -11.65
CA GLU A 63 -17.58 18.26 -11.88
C GLU A 63 -17.04 19.68 -12.12
N GLN A 64 -16.10 20.15 -11.29
CA GLN A 64 -15.48 21.47 -11.46
C GLN A 64 -14.65 21.57 -12.74
N ALA A 65 -13.98 20.48 -13.15
CA ALA A 65 -13.23 20.42 -14.40
C ALA A 65 -14.15 20.49 -15.63
N PHE A 66 -15.37 19.93 -15.57
CA PHE A 66 -16.32 19.93 -16.68
C PHE A 66 -17.28 21.14 -16.69
N LEU A 67 -17.61 21.69 -15.52
CA LEU A 67 -18.40 22.93 -15.36
C LEU A 67 -17.58 24.19 -15.67
N PHE A 68 -16.34 24.06 -16.15
CA PHE A 68 -15.58 25.14 -16.78
C PHE A 68 -16.33 25.67 -18.01
N GLU A 69 -17.28 26.55 -17.72
CA GLU A 69 -18.11 27.22 -18.70
C GLU A 69 -17.24 28.11 -19.57
N ARG A 70 -17.55 28.08 -20.87
CA ARG A 70 -16.99 28.82 -22.02
C ARG A 70 -16.54 30.28 -21.80
N ARG A 71 -16.86 30.92 -20.66
CA ARG A 71 -16.47 32.31 -20.34
C ARG A 71 -15.01 32.46 -19.91
N HIS A 72 -14.37 31.44 -19.32
CA HIS A 72 -12.95 31.50 -18.93
C HIS A 72 -11.99 30.87 -19.94
N ALA A 73 -12.50 30.21 -20.98
CA ALA A 73 -11.69 29.61 -22.04
C ALA A 73 -10.91 30.63 -22.90
N MET A 74 -11.23 31.94 -22.76
CA MET A 74 -10.61 33.01 -23.54
C MET A 74 -9.44 33.70 -22.82
N GLU A 75 -9.17 33.37 -21.54
CA GLU A 75 -8.04 33.92 -20.78
C GLU A 75 -7.19 32.78 -20.18
N SER A 76 -5.94 32.65 -20.62
CA SER A 76 -5.06 31.52 -20.26
C SER A 76 -4.62 31.51 -18.79
N THR A 77 -4.54 32.68 -18.15
CA THR A 77 -4.07 32.83 -16.76
C THR A 77 -5.03 32.22 -15.72
N PRO A 78 -6.34 32.55 -15.69
CA PRO A 78 -7.28 31.93 -14.75
C PRO A 78 -7.45 30.43 -14.96
N MET A 79 -7.27 29.95 -16.20
CA MET A 79 -7.31 28.52 -16.52
C MET A 79 -6.19 27.74 -15.81
N LEU A 80 -4.96 28.26 -15.83
CA LEU A 80 -3.81 27.62 -15.18
C LEU A 80 -3.97 27.58 -13.66
N VAL A 81 -4.42 28.68 -13.05
CA VAL A 81 -4.60 28.77 -11.59
C VAL A 81 -5.63 27.75 -11.09
N ASN A 82 -6.76 27.62 -11.78
CA ASN A 82 -7.77 26.66 -11.37
C ASN A 82 -7.36 25.20 -11.65
N ALA A 83 -6.60 24.93 -12.72
CA ALA A 83 -6.01 23.61 -12.92
C ALA A 83 -5.03 23.22 -11.80
N LEU A 84 -4.23 24.17 -11.30
CA LEU A 84 -3.35 23.95 -10.16
C LEU A 84 -4.14 23.71 -8.86
N ASP A 85 -5.22 24.45 -8.61
CA ASP A 85 -6.09 24.23 -7.44
C ASP A 85 -6.73 22.84 -7.45
N LEU A 86 -7.30 22.43 -8.59
CA LEU A 86 -7.87 21.09 -8.76
C LEU A 86 -6.83 19.99 -8.60
N GLY A 87 -5.63 20.19 -9.14
CA GLY A 87 -4.50 19.27 -8.98
C GLY A 87 -4.06 19.15 -7.53
N GLN A 88 -3.93 20.28 -6.81
CA GLN A 88 -3.59 20.30 -5.40
C GLN A 88 -4.64 19.58 -4.55
N ARG A 89 -5.93 19.85 -4.78
CA ARG A 89 -7.03 19.17 -4.07
C ARG A 89 -7.00 17.66 -4.28
N THR A 90 -6.76 17.23 -5.52
CA THR A 90 -6.65 15.80 -5.86
C THR A 90 -5.49 15.14 -5.13
N LEU A 91 -4.32 15.78 -5.11
CA LEU A 91 -3.13 15.28 -4.39
C LEU A 91 -3.40 15.15 -2.89
N ILE A 92 -4.04 16.15 -2.28
CA ILE A 92 -4.40 16.14 -0.86
C ILE A 92 -5.42 15.02 -0.58
N ALA A 93 -6.40 14.81 -1.46
CA ALA A 93 -7.39 13.74 -1.31
C ALA A 93 -6.76 12.33 -1.39
N MET A 94 -5.74 12.15 -2.22
CA MET A 94 -5.00 10.89 -2.35
C MET A 94 -3.99 10.65 -1.22
N LEU A 95 -3.58 11.71 -0.53
CA LEU A 95 -2.51 11.70 0.47
C LEU A 95 -2.69 10.62 1.55
N PRO A 96 -3.87 10.42 2.17
CA PRO A 96 -3.98 9.45 3.25
C PRO A 96 -3.95 8.00 2.75
N LEU A 97 -4.35 7.74 1.49
CA LEU A 97 -4.15 6.43 0.86
C LEU A 97 -2.64 6.15 0.65
N PHE A 98 -1.89 7.13 0.14
CA PHE A 98 -0.44 6.97 -0.04
C PHE A 98 0.30 6.84 1.29
N LEU A 99 -0.10 7.59 2.32
CA LEU A 99 0.47 7.43 3.65
C LEU A 99 0.23 6.04 4.21
N LEU A 100 -0.99 5.52 4.09
CA LEU A 100 -1.32 4.15 4.52
C LEU A 100 -0.39 3.12 3.85
N LEU A 101 -0.28 3.17 2.53
CA LEU A 101 0.58 2.26 1.76
C LEU A 101 2.05 2.43 2.11
N THR A 102 2.51 3.66 2.33
CA THR A 102 3.89 3.93 2.74
C THR A 102 4.19 3.35 4.12
N VAL A 103 3.27 3.50 5.09
CA VAL A 103 3.42 2.90 6.42
C VAL A 103 3.51 1.38 6.32
N ILE A 104 2.66 0.74 5.52
CA ILE A 104 2.72 -0.71 5.30
C ILE A 104 4.05 -1.11 4.66
N ALA A 105 4.49 -0.40 3.62
CA ALA A 105 5.74 -0.68 2.93
C ALA A 105 6.98 -0.55 3.84
N LEU A 106 6.95 0.32 4.83
CA LEU A 106 8.03 0.49 5.81
C LEU A 106 7.96 -0.53 6.95
N VAL A 107 6.76 -0.84 7.45
CA VAL A 107 6.56 -1.71 8.61
C VAL A 107 6.64 -3.19 8.22
N ALA A 108 6.08 -3.60 7.09
CA ALA A 108 5.99 -5.02 6.73
C ALA A 108 7.37 -5.72 6.57
N PRO A 109 8.40 -5.11 5.95
CA PRO A 109 9.74 -5.70 5.93
C PRO A 109 10.39 -5.77 7.31
N ALA A 110 10.14 -4.79 8.19
CA ALA A 110 10.66 -4.80 9.55
C ALA A 110 10.11 -5.97 10.38
N LEU A 111 8.86 -6.39 10.14
CA LEU A 111 8.26 -7.58 10.75
C LEU A 111 8.90 -8.89 10.28
N LEU A 112 9.50 -8.93 9.08
CA LEU A 112 10.21 -10.09 8.55
C LEU A 112 11.70 -10.10 8.94
N GLY A 113 12.29 -8.93 9.19
CA GLY A 113 13.74 -8.71 9.28
C GLY A 113 14.28 -8.31 10.65
N GLY A 114 13.45 -8.32 11.70
CA GLY A 114 13.90 -8.24 13.09
C GLY A 114 14.71 -9.46 13.54
#